data_AF-A0A1V1VYF3-F1
#
_entry.id   AF-A0A1V1VYF3-F1
#
_cell.length_a   1.000
_cell.length_b   1.000
_cell.length_c   1.000
_cell.angle_alpha   90.00
_cell.angle_beta   90.00
_cell.angle_gamma   90.00
#
_symmetry.space_group_name_H-M   'P 1'
#
loop_
_entity.id
_entity.type
_entity.pdbx_description
1 polymer ?
#
loop_
_entity_poly.entity_id
_entity_poly.type
_entity_poly.pdbx_seq_one_letter_code
_entity_poly.pdbx_strand_id
1 'polypeptide(L)'
;MVHRGVAGPGPLRSVRRRTVVVGALFVVVSVLVLHVADRSSAGVDRCDRFTADSATRAGEVTGSGERVVVIGDSWSAGLGLERSAGSWPSRLSGTVHVAGFSGSGFSEHASDCESVSFADRAPAALRGGADLVVVEGGLNDFNQPDADIRSGFARLMRTLKGERVVVVGPASAPSRAAAVAHVDALLASLARTYDVPYVRTSGLHLPYLDDHLHLTPAGHQAFGDYVAGQIAGLTT
;
A
#
# COMPACT_ATOMS: atom_id res chain seq x y z
N MET A 1 4.16 6.05 -92.70
CA MET A 1 5.12 5.09 -92.11
C MET A 1 5.41 5.55 -90.69
N VAL A 2 5.30 4.66 -89.68
CA VAL A 2 5.90 4.75 -88.32
C VAL A 2 5.27 5.80 -87.36
N HIS A 3 4.91 5.59 -86.08
CA HIS A 3 4.71 4.45 -85.18
C HIS A 3 3.71 4.87 -84.07
N ARG A 4 2.91 3.94 -83.56
CA ARG A 4 2.23 4.01 -82.25
C ARG A 4 3.27 3.98 -81.11
N GLY A 5 3.06 4.78 -80.06
CA GLY A 5 3.75 4.66 -78.78
C GLY A 5 2.81 5.02 -77.63
N VAL A 6 2.45 4.01 -76.83
CA VAL A 6 1.66 4.10 -75.58
C VAL A 6 2.61 4.44 -74.44
N ALA A 7 2.28 5.45 -73.61
CA ALA A 7 2.96 5.69 -72.34
C ALA A 7 1.97 5.48 -71.19
N GLY A 8 2.21 4.44 -70.38
CA GLY A 8 1.44 4.12 -69.18
C GLY A 8 1.82 5.03 -67.99
N PRO A 9 0.90 5.29 -67.05
CA PRO A 9 1.20 6.07 -65.85
C PRO A 9 2.03 5.24 -64.86
N GLY A 10 3.22 5.76 -64.50
CA GLY A 10 4.19 5.08 -63.63
C GLY A 10 3.79 4.98 -62.15
N PRO A 11 4.40 4.04 -61.39
CA PRO A 11 3.96 3.59 -60.06
C PRO A 11 4.48 4.44 -58.88
N LEU A 12 4.85 5.70 -59.09
CA LEU A 12 5.65 6.47 -58.12
C LEU A 12 4.85 7.06 -56.94
N ARG A 13 3.52 7.11 -57.01
CA ARG A 13 2.69 7.70 -55.92
C ARG A 13 2.41 6.74 -54.76
N SER A 14 2.47 5.42 -54.94
CA SER A 14 2.10 4.45 -53.88
C SER A 14 3.24 4.20 -52.88
N VAL A 15 4.49 4.28 -53.33
CA VAL A 15 5.68 4.02 -52.51
C VAL A 15 5.89 5.11 -51.45
N ARG A 16 5.69 6.38 -51.84
CA ARG A 16 5.83 7.54 -50.95
C ARG A 16 4.79 7.56 -49.83
N ARG A 17 3.57 7.07 -50.10
CA ARG A 17 2.48 7.01 -49.10
C ARG A 17 2.71 5.87 -48.08
N ARG A 18 3.30 4.75 -48.51
CA ARG A 18 3.66 3.62 -47.63
C ARG A 18 4.83 3.95 -46.69
N THR A 19 5.83 4.69 -47.15
CA THR A 19 6.98 5.08 -46.31
C THR A 19 6.60 6.06 -45.20
N VAL A 20 5.69 7.01 -45.48
CA VAL A 20 5.20 7.96 -44.47
C VAL A 20 4.36 7.26 -43.38
N VAL A 21 3.51 6.30 -43.75
CA VAL A 21 2.70 5.54 -42.78
C VAL A 21 3.57 4.64 -41.89
N VAL A 22 4.57 3.97 -42.45
CA VAL A 22 5.51 3.13 -41.68
C VAL A 22 6.35 4.00 -40.73
N GLY A 23 6.87 5.13 -41.19
CA GLY A 23 7.63 6.06 -40.34
C GLY A 23 6.80 6.62 -39.18
N ALA A 24 5.54 7.00 -39.43
CA ALA A 24 4.63 7.47 -38.38
C ALA A 24 4.32 6.36 -37.36
N LEU A 25 4.16 5.11 -37.80
CA LEU A 25 3.92 3.98 -36.90
C LEU A 25 5.14 3.69 -36.01
N PHE A 26 6.36 3.76 -36.55
CA PHE A 26 7.59 3.62 -35.76
C PHE A 26 7.74 4.73 -34.72
N VAL A 27 7.45 5.98 -35.07
CA VAL A 27 7.49 7.10 -34.11
C VAL A 27 6.46 6.90 -33.00
N VAL A 28 5.23 6.48 -33.32
CA VAL A 28 4.19 6.22 -32.31
C VAL A 28 4.58 5.05 -31.39
N VAL A 29 5.12 3.95 -31.95
CA VAL A 29 5.59 2.80 -31.16
C VAL A 29 6.77 3.20 -30.28
N SER A 30 7.75 3.96 -30.79
CA SER A 30 8.88 4.43 -30.00
C SER A 30 8.47 5.37 -28.87
N VAL A 31 7.54 6.30 -29.13
CA VAL A 31 7.00 7.20 -28.11
C VAL A 31 6.22 6.41 -27.04
N LEU A 32 5.45 5.40 -27.45
CA LEU A 32 4.72 4.53 -26.52
C LEU A 32 5.68 3.70 -25.65
N VAL A 33 6.75 3.14 -26.23
CA VAL A 33 7.78 2.38 -25.51
C VAL A 33 8.52 3.26 -24.51
N LEU A 34 8.87 4.50 -24.87
CA LEU A 34 9.52 5.45 -23.96
C LEU A 34 8.60 5.83 -22.79
N HIS A 35 7.31 6.10 -23.05
CA HIS A 35 6.36 6.41 -21.97
C HIS A 35 6.05 5.23 -21.05
N VAL A 36 6.12 3.99 -21.55
CA VAL A 36 5.99 2.78 -20.71
C VAL A 36 7.27 2.57 -19.88
N ALA A 37 8.44 2.78 -20.47
CA ALA A 37 9.72 2.69 -19.76
C ALA A 37 9.83 3.71 -18.62
N ASP A 38 9.47 4.97 -18.85
CA ASP A 38 9.56 6.04 -17.83
C ASP A 38 8.59 5.81 -16.65
N ARG A 39 7.42 5.22 -16.89
CA ARG A 39 6.50 4.85 -15.80
C ARG A 39 7.03 3.65 -14.99
N SER A 40 7.71 2.73 -15.65
CA SER A 40 8.29 1.55 -14.99
C SER A 40 9.48 1.91 -14.10
N SER A 41 10.36 2.81 -14.54
CA SER A 41 11.51 3.26 -13.74
C SER A 41 11.09 4.05 -12.50
N ALA A 42 10.13 4.98 -12.64
CA ALA A 42 9.58 5.72 -11.50
C ALA A 42 8.90 4.82 -10.46
N GLY A 43 8.31 3.69 -10.88
CA GLY A 43 7.73 2.68 -10.01
C GLY A 43 8.79 1.89 -9.23
N VAL A 44 9.86 1.45 -9.90
CA VAL A 44 11.00 0.76 -9.28
C VAL A 44 11.66 1.65 -8.22
N ASP A 45 11.96 2.91 -8.57
CA ASP A 45 12.55 3.89 -7.65
C ASP A 45 11.68 4.15 -6.41
N ARG A 46 10.35 4.05 -6.56
CA ARG A 46 9.40 4.22 -5.44
C ARG A 46 9.43 3.01 -4.51
N CYS A 47 9.41 1.79 -5.05
CA CYS A 47 9.43 0.57 -4.25
C CYS A 47 10.75 0.40 -3.49
N ASP A 48 11.87 0.76 -4.12
CA ASP A 48 13.18 0.76 -3.45
C ASP A 48 13.22 1.74 -2.29
N ARG A 49 12.66 2.95 -2.47
CA ARG A 49 12.53 3.95 -1.40
C ARG A 49 11.67 3.44 -0.24
N PHE A 50 10.48 2.90 -0.52
CA PHE A 50 9.62 2.36 0.52
C PHE A 50 10.24 1.16 1.25
N THR A 51 11.05 0.37 0.55
CA THR A 51 11.82 -0.71 1.17
C THR A 51 12.89 -0.15 2.13
N ALA A 52 13.62 0.89 1.72
CA ALA A 52 14.60 1.55 2.57
C ALA A 52 13.96 2.24 3.79
N ASP A 53 12.83 2.93 3.59
CA ASP A 53 12.06 3.58 4.66
C ASP A 53 11.52 2.53 5.66
N SER A 54 11.00 1.42 5.15
CA SER A 54 10.52 0.30 5.96
C SER A 54 11.63 -0.31 6.81
N ALA A 55 12.81 -0.54 6.22
CA ALA A 55 13.98 -1.05 6.93
C ALA A 55 14.47 -0.07 8.01
N THR A 56 14.49 1.23 7.70
CA THR A 56 14.83 2.29 8.65
C THR A 56 13.86 2.28 9.84
N ARG A 57 12.55 2.30 9.57
CA ARG A 57 11.53 2.27 10.63
C ARG A 57 11.62 1.01 11.49
N ALA A 58 11.91 -0.14 10.90
CA ALA A 58 12.05 -1.41 11.63
C ALA A 58 13.22 -1.40 12.63
N GLY A 59 14.26 -0.60 12.39
CA GLY A 59 15.38 -0.40 13.31
C GLY A 59 15.08 0.54 14.48
N GLU A 60 14.01 1.33 14.42
CA GLU A 60 13.65 2.34 15.42
C GLU A 60 12.65 1.78 16.46
N VAL A 61 13.14 0.96 17.38
CA VAL A 61 12.32 0.40 18.46
C VAL A 61 11.92 1.49 19.45
N THR A 62 10.65 1.53 19.87
CA THR A 62 10.13 2.50 20.85
C THR A 62 9.55 1.83 22.08
N GLY A 63 9.61 2.50 23.23
CA GLY A 63 9.01 2.03 24.49
C GLY A 63 9.80 0.90 25.18
N SER A 64 9.16 0.27 26.16
CA SER A 64 9.72 -0.80 26.98
C SER A 64 8.61 -1.69 27.55
N GLY A 65 8.88 -2.98 27.75
CA GLY A 65 7.92 -3.96 28.30
C GLY A 65 7.62 -5.08 27.29
N GLU A 66 6.38 -5.58 27.29
CA GLU A 66 5.89 -6.60 26.35
C GLU A 66 6.26 -6.25 24.90
N ARG A 67 6.63 -7.26 24.11
CA ARG A 67 7.02 -7.06 22.71
C ARG A 67 5.78 -6.91 21.86
N VAL A 68 5.63 -5.73 21.27
CA VAL A 68 4.55 -5.42 20.33
C VAL A 68 5.12 -5.35 18.93
N VAL A 69 4.59 -6.15 18.01
CA VAL A 69 4.92 -6.07 16.58
C VAL A 69 3.77 -5.42 15.85
N VAL A 70 4.02 -4.28 15.19
CA VAL A 70 3.06 -3.62 14.32
C VAL A 70 3.35 -3.96 12.87
N ILE A 71 2.39 -4.58 12.18
CA ILE A 71 2.42 -4.78 10.73
C ILE A 71 1.43 -3.78 10.15
N GLY A 72 1.92 -2.78 9.43
CA GLY A 72 1.03 -1.75 8.89
C GLY A 72 1.54 -1.06 7.64
N ASP A 73 0.86 0.01 7.26
CA ASP A 73 1.07 0.69 5.99
C ASP A 73 1.96 1.95 6.12
N SER A 74 1.74 2.97 5.26
CA SER A 74 2.48 4.23 5.28
C SER A 74 2.31 5.00 6.59
N TRP A 75 1.18 4.84 7.29
CA TRP A 75 0.94 5.51 8.56
C TRP A 75 1.77 4.89 9.68
N SER A 76 1.86 3.56 9.70
CA SER A 76 2.77 2.86 10.60
C SER A 76 4.24 3.16 10.26
N ALA A 77 4.58 3.22 8.97
CA ALA A 77 5.92 3.58 8.49
C ALA A 77 6.35 5.02 8.85
N GLY A 78 5.38 5.92 9.08
CA GLY A 78 5.65 7.33 9.39
C GLY A 78 5.89 8.19 8.15
N LEU A 79 5.33 7.82 7.01
CA LEU A 79 5.46 8.61 5.78
C LEU A 79 4.92 10.02 5.97
N GLY A 80 5.73 11.02 5.63
CA GLY A 80 5.40 12.44 5.81
C GLY A 80 5.90 13.05 7.13
N LEU A 81 6.50 12.25 8.02
CA LEU A 81 7.20 12.74 9.21
C LEU A 81 8.68 12.98 8.92
N GLU A 82 9.28 13.95 9.63
CA GLU A 82 10.73 14.15 9.62
C GLU A 82 11.48 12.97 10.27
N ARG A 83 10.88 12.34 11.28
CA ARG A 83 11.40 11.15 11.95
C ARG A 83 10.32 10.09 12.04
N SER A 84 10.55 8.95 11.40
CA SER A 84 9.61 7.83 11.33
C SER A 84 9.31 7.22 12.70
N ALA A 85 10.25 7.26 13.65
CA ALA A 85 10.02 6.90 15.05
C ALA A 85 8.89 7.70 15.73
N GLY A 86 8.51 8.86 15.20
CA GLY A 86 7.38 9.67 15.67
C GLY A 86 6.01 9.19 15.18
N SER A 87 5.93 8.11 14.39
CA SER A 87 4.68 7.56 13.89
C SER A 87 3.80 7.01 15.03
N TRP A 88 2.52 6.80 14.73
CA TRP A 88 1.49 6.42 15.70
C TRP A 88 1.83 5.19 16.56
N PRO A 89 2.57 4.15 16.10
CA PRO A 89 2.93 3.00 16.94
C PRO A 89 3.75 3.39 18.17
N SER A 90 4.45 4.53 18.16
CA SER A 90 5.20 5.04 19.32
C SER A 90 4.33 5.35 20.54
N ARG A 91 3.00 5.38 20.36
CA ARG A 91 2.01 5.62 21.41
C ARG A 91 1.57 4.34 22.12
N LEU A 92 1.88 3.17 21.57
CA LEU A 92 1.57 1.89 22.19
C LEU A 92 2.46 1.64 23.41
N SER A 93 1.92 0.94 24.41
CA SER A 93 2.71 0.41 25.52
C SER A 93 3.58 -0.76 25.06
N GLY A 94 4.70 -1.00 25.74
CA GLY A 94 5.59 -2.12 25.44
C GLY A 94 6.78 -1.72 24.57
N THR A 95 7.57 -2.72 24.19
CA THR A 95 8.69 -2.62 23.25
C THR A 95 8.16 -2.80 21.84
N VAL A 96 8.01 -1.71 21.09
CA VAL A 96 7.31 -1.67 19.81
C VAL A 96 8.27 -1.78 18.63
N HIS A 97 8.14 -2.86 17.87
CA HIS A 97 8.78 -3.08 16.58
C HIS A 97 7.78 -2.83 15.45
N VAL A 98 8.18 -2.11 14.41
CA VAL A 98 7.28 -1.73 13.33
C VAL A 98 7.77 -2.29 12.00
N ALA A 99 6.98 -3.19 11.43
CA ALA A 99 7.03 -3.58 10.03
C ALA A 99 6.00 -2.73 9.26
N GLY A 100 6.33 -1.46 9.00
CA GLY A 100 5.52 -0.55 8.20
C GLY A 100 5.98 -0.54 6.75
N PHE A 101 5.07 -0.61 5.77
CA PHE A 101 5.43 -0.47 4.35
C PHE A 101 4.39 0.39 3.62
N SER A 102 4.83 1.50 3.05
CA SER A 102 3.94 2.45 2.37
C SER A 102 3.21 1.82 1.18
N GLY A 103 1.90 2.01 1.14
CA GLY A 103 1.05 1.43 0.08
C GLY A 103 0.65 -0.03 0.31
N SER A 104 1.17 -0.72 1.32
CA SER A 104 0.77 -2.10 1.60
C SER A 104 -0.61 -2.21 2.25
N GLY A 105 -1.23 -3.38 2.12
CA GLY A 105 -2.56 -3.68 2.65
C GLY A 105 -2.76 -5.18 2.88
N PHE A 106 -4.02 -5.57 3.04
CA PHE A 106 -4.40 -6.97 3.20
C PHE A 106 -4.30 -7.72 1.86
N SER A 107 -4.87 -7.14 0.80
CA SER A 107 -4.77 -7.67 -0.57
C SER A 107 -3.32 -7.70 -1.04
N GLU A 108 -2.96 -8.74 -1.80
CA GLU A 108 -1.67 -8.85 -2.50
C GLU A 108 -1.46 -7.71 -3.50
N HIS A 109 -2.56 -7.13 -3.99
CA HIS A 109 -2.55 -6.07 -4.99
C HIS A 109 -2.89 -4.69 -4.42
N ALA A 110 -2.90 -4.52 -3.09
CA ALA A 110 -3.05 -3.22 -2.45
C ALA A 110 -1.88 -2.25 -2.79
N SER A 111 -0.72 -2.82 -3.13
CA SER A 111 0.48 -2.10 -3.56
C SER A 111 0.89 -2.51 -4.97
N ASP A 112 1.50 -1.58 -5.72
CA ASP A 112 2.20 -1.90 -6.98
C ASP A 112 3.58 -2.55 -6.74
N CYS A 113 4.08 -2.55 -5.50
CA CYS A 113 5.34 -3.21 -5.14
C CYS A 113 5.10 -4.70 -4.88
N GLU A 114 6.02 -5.55 -5.32
CA GLU A 114 5.87 -7.00 -5.21
C GLU A 114 6.10 -7.51 -3.78
N SER A 115 5.30 -8.49 -3.35
CA SER A 115 5.51 -9.24 -2.09
C SER A 115 5.53 -8.38 -0.82
N VAL A 116 4.77 -7.28 -0.79
CA VAL A 116 4.70 -6.37 0.37
C VAL A 116 3.36 -6.40 1.10
N SER A 117 2.47 -7.34 0.78
CA SER A 117 1.22 -7.51 1.54
C SER A 117 1.51 -7.79 3.01
N PHE A 118 0.55 -7.55 3.89
CA PHE A 118 0.72 -7.85 5.32
C PHE A 118 1.08 -9.33 5.54
N ALA A 119 0.47 -10.24 4.78
CA ALA A 119 0.75 -11.67 4.86
C ALA A 119 2.19 -12.02 4.44
N ASP A 120 2.75 -11.35 3.43
CA ASP A 120 4.12 -11.60 2.94
C ASP A 120 5.17 -11.12 3.95
N ARG A 121 4.89 -10.01 4.65
CA ARG A 121 5.83 -9.37 5.58
C ARG A 121 5.78 -9.96 6.98
N ALA A 122 4.66 -10.57 7.38
CA ALA A 122 4.46 -11.12 8.72
C ALA A 122 5.56 -12.10 9.19
N PRO A 123 6.03 -13.08 8.39
CA PRO A 123 7.06 -14.01 8.84
C PRO A 123 8.39 -13.33 9.20
N ALA A 124 8.76 -12.29 8.45
CA ALA A 124 9.97 -11.53 8.74
C ALA A 124 9.80 -10.64 9.98
N ALA A 125 8.64 -9.99 10.12
CA ALA A 125 8.30 -9.13 11.25
C ALA A 125 8.33 -9.90 12.59
N LEU A 126 7.96 -11.18 12.59
CA LEU A 126 7.87 -12.01 13.80
C LEU A 126 9.15 -12.77 14.17
N ARG A 127 10.26 -12.61 13.45
CA ARG A 127 11.51 -13.36 13.76
C ARG A 127 12.04 -13.11 15.17
N GLY A 128 11.77 -11.93 15.74
CA GLY A 128 12.11 -11.58 17.12
C GLY A 128 11.09 -12.03 18.17
N GLY A 129 10.01 -12.69 17.75
CA GLY A 129 8.82 -13.00 18.56
C GLY A 129 7.95 -11.77 18.85
N ALA A 130 6.72 -12.02 19.29
CA ALA A 130 5.78 -11.00 19.72
C ALA A 130 4.98 -11.52 20.93
N ASP A 131 4.62 -10.63 21.83
CA ASP A 131 3.62 -10.90 22.87
C ASP A 131 2.24 -10.33 22.44
N LEU A 132 2.25 -9.34 21.53
CA LEU A 132 1.10 -8.80 20.83
C LEU A 132 1.48 -8.43 19.37
N VAL A 133 0.62 -8.80 18.43
CA VAL A 133 0.69 -8.36 17.03
C VAL A 133 -0.45 -7.39 16.75
N VAL A 134 -0.13 -6.19 16.28
CA VAL A 134 -1.12 -5.20 15.82
C VAL A 134 -1.03 -5.10 14.30
N VAL A 135 -2.13 -5.35 13.62
CA VAL A 135 -2.21 -5.23 12.16
C VAL A 135 -3.04 -3.99 11.83
N GLU A 136 -2.43 -2.98 11.22
CA GLU A 136 -3.09 -1.71 10.91
C GLU A 136 -3.15 -1.48 9.41
N GLY A 137 -4.36 -1.25 8.88
CA GLY A 137 -4.52 -0.88 7.48
C GLY A 137 -5.93 -1.08 6.93
N GLY A 138 -6.00 -1.30 5.61
CA GLY A 138 -7.24 -1.31 4.83
C GLY A 138 -7.40 -0.08 3.95
N LEU A 139 -6.65 0.99 4.20
CA LEU A 139 -6.78 2.23 3.42
C LEU A 139 -6.21 2.07 2.00
N ASN A 140 -5.19 1.24 1.81
CA ASN A 140 -4.66 0.88 0.48
C ASN A 140 -5.51 -0.18 -0.24
N ASP A 141 -6.44 -0.83 0.47
CA ASP A 141 -7.36 -1.80 -0.11
C ASP A 141 -8.61 -1.15 -0.74
N PHE A 142 -8.68 0.19 -0.77
CA PHE A 142 -9.87 0.98 -1.16
C PHE A 142 -10.46 0.68 -2.54
N ASN A 143 -9.64 0.15 -3.45
CA ASN A 143 -10.00 -0.19 -4.83
C ASN A 143 -9.88 -1.69 -5.11
N GLN A 144 -9.69 -2.51 -4.09
CA GLN A 144 -9.47 -3.94 -4.22
C GLN A 144 -10.81 -4.70 -4.19
N PRO A 145 -10.94 -5.79 -4.96
CA PRO A 145 -12.08 -6.69 -4.81
C PRO A 145 -12.15 -7.30 -3.40
N ASP A 146 -13.37 -7.46 -2.86
CA ASP A 146 -13.59 -8.12 -1.56
C ASP A 146 -12.92 -9.50 -1.47
N ALA A 147 -12.92 -10.26 -2.57
CA ALA A 147 -12.31 -11.58 -2.61
C ALA A 147 -10.80 -11.55 -2.32
N ASP A 148 -10.11 -10.51 -2.79
CA ASP A 148 -8.67 -10.36 -2.64
C ASP A 148 -8.32 -9.93 -1.21
N ILE A 149 -9.11 -9.01 -0.64
CA ILE A 149 -9.01 -8.62 0.78
C ILE A 149 -9.25 -9.84 1.68
N ARG A 150 -10.29 -10.64 1.40
CA ARG A 150 -10.60 -11.88 2.15
C ARG A 150 -9.48 -12.90 2.06
N SER A 151 -8.94 -13.12 0.86
CA SER A 151 -7.83 -14.05 0.61
C SER A 151 -6.58 -13.62 1.38
N GLY A 152 -6.21 -12.34 1.28
CA GLY A 152 -5.08 -11.75 1.97
C GLY A 152 -5.21 -11.80 3.50
N PHE A 153 -6.38 -11.44 4.03
CA PHE A 153 -6.68 -11.56 5.46
C PHE A 153 -6.56 -13.01 5.94
N ALA A 154 -7.12 -13.96 5.19
CA ALA A 154 -7.03 -15.38 5.51
C ALA A 154 -5.58 -15.91 5.47
N ARG A 155 -4.77 -15.46 4.50
CA ARG A 155 -3.32 -15.76 4.44
C ARG A 155 -2.61 -15.22 5.67
N LEU A 156 -2.86 -13.96 6.03
CA LEU A 156 -2.26 -13.33 7.20
C LEU A 156 -2.62 -14.08 8.49
N MET A 157 -3.89 -14.39 8.72
CA MET A 157 -4.32 -15.11 9.93
C MET A 157 -3.72 -16.52 10.04
N ARG A 158 -3.46 -17.20 8.90
CA ARG A 158 -2.72 -18.47 8.93
C ARG A 158 -1.28 -18.28 9.38
N THR A 159 -0.62 -17.21 8.93
CA THR A 159 0.75 -16.86 9.34
C THR A 159 0.81 -16.49 10.81
N LEU A 160 -0.19 -15.75 11.32
CA LEU A 160 -0.27 -15.30 12.72
C LEU A 160 -0.89 -16.34 13.67
N LYS A 161 -1.04 -17.59 13.23
CA LYS A 161 -1.70 -18.62 14.05
C LYS A 161 -0.93 -18.85 15.35
N GLY A 162 -1.60 -18.66 16.48
CA GLY A 162 -1.03 -18.82 17.82
C GLY A 162 -0.52 -17.52 18.43
N GLU A 163 -0.43 -16.44 17.64
CA GLU A 163 -0.11 -15.11 18.12
C GLU A 163 -1.36 -14.44 18.72
N ARG A 164 -1.15 -13.53 19.67
CA ARG A 164 -2.19 -12.62 20.13
C ARG A 164 -2.30 -11.47 19.13
N VAL A 165 -3.41 -11.36 18.41
CA VAL A 165 -3.58 -10.40 17.32
C VAL A 165 -4.66 -9.38 17.64
N VAL A 166 -4.44 -8.11 17.30
CA VAL A 166 -5.47 -7.08 17.20
C VAL A 166 -5.42 -6.46 15.81
N VAL A 167 -6.57 -6.32 15.16
CA VAL A 167 -6.68 -5.64 13.85
C VAL A 167 -7.20 -4.22 14.06
N VAL A 168 -6.53 -3.23 13.48
CA VAL A 168 -6.92 -1.83 13.47
C VAL A 168 -7.39 -1.48 12.06
N GLY A 169 -8.66 -1.08 11.95
CA GLY A 169 -9.28 -0.69 10.69
C GLY A 169 -8.77 0.64 10.13
N PRO A 170 -9.17 0.99 8.90
CA PRO A 170 -8.78 2.24 8.28
C PRO A 170 -9.57 3.43 8.84
N ALA A 171 -8.87 4.51 9.21
CA ALA A 171 -9.52 5.78 9.47
C ALA A 171 -9.84 6.51 8.16
N SER A 172 -10.82 7.41 8.19
CA SER A 172 -11.30 8.10 6.99
C SER A 172 -10.35 9.19 6.48
N ALA A 173 -9.43 8.84 5.58
CA ALA A 173 -8.63 9.82 4.85
C ALA A 173 -9.42 10.45 3.70
N PRO A 174 -9.40 11.79 3.50
CA PRO A 174 -10.27 12.43 2.52
C PRO A 174 -10.09 11.92 1.08
N SER A 175 -8.87 11.64 0.65
CA SER A 175 -8.57 11.09 -0.69
C SER A 175 -9.19 9.72 -0.97
N ARG A 176 -9.60 8.96 0.06
CA ARG A 176 -10.14 7.60 -0.05
C ARG A 176 -11.42 7.36 0.75
N ALA A 177 -12.02 8.42 1.29
CA ALA A 177 -13.12 8.36 2.24
C ALA A 177 -14.33 7.55 1.74
N ALA A 178 -14.62 7.60 0.43
CA ALA A 178 -15.75 6.91 -0.17
C ALA A 178 -15.73 5.38 0.03
N ALA A 179 -14.55 4.76 0.09
CA ALA A 179 -14.40 3.31 0.25
C ALA A 179 -14.29 2.87 1.72
N VAL A 180 -13.96 3.78 2.63
CA VAL A 180 -13.57 3.45 4.02
C VAL A 180 -14.68 2.72 4.76
N ALA A 181 -15.94 3.17 4.62
CA ALA A 181 -17.07 2.52 5.29
C ALA A 181 -17.25 1.05 4.86
N HIS A 182 -17.03 0.76 3.57
CA HIS A 182 -17.11 -0.60 3.02
C HIS A 182 -15.95 -1.47 3.52
N VAL A 183 -14.72 -1.00 3.40
CA VAL A 183 -13.53 -1.76 3.82
C VAL A 183 -13.51 -1.99 5.34
N ASP A 184 -13.85 -0.98 6.15
CA ASP A 184 -13.97 -1.12 7.61
C ASP A 184 -15.03 -2.16 8.00
N ALA A 185 -16.18 -2.17 7.33
CA ALA A 185 -17.21 -3.19 7.58
C ALA A 185 -16.75 -4.60 7.19
N LEU A 186 -16.06 -4.75 6.06
CA LEU A 186 -15.50 -6.02 5.60
C LEU A 186 -14.46 -6.56 6.60
N LEU A 187 -13.48 -5.74 6.98
CA LEU A 187 -12.44 -6.12 7.92
C LEU A 187 -13.00 -6.43 9.32
N ALA A 188 -13.97 -5.65 9.81
CA ALA A 188 -14.66 -5.95 11.05
C ALA A 188 -15.38 -7.30 11.00
N SER A 189 -15.98 -7.66 9.86
CA SER A 189 -16.60 -8.97 9.68
C SER A 189 -15.58 -10.09 9.66
N LEU A 190 -14.45 -9.91 9.00
CA LEU A 190 -13.39 -10.91 8.94
C LEU A 190 -12.74 -11.12 10.31
N ALA A 191 -12.47 -10.05 11.04
CA ALA A 191 -11.95 -10.12 12.40
C ALA A 191 -12.87 -10.95 13.32
N ARG A 192 -14.19 -10.76 13.24
CA ARG A 192 -15.17 -11.62 13.94
C ARG A 192 -15.12 -13.08 13.51
N THR A 193 -14.96 -13.36 12.21
CA THR A 193 -14.86 -14.74 11.70
C THR A 193 -13.61 -15.47 12.22
N TYR A 194 -12.51 -14.74 12.43
CA TYR A 194 -11.25 -15.28 12.93
C TYR A 194 -11.08 -15.15 14.45
N ASP A 195 -12.11 -14.66 15.16
CA ASP A 195 -12.10 -14.43 16.60
C ASP A 195 -10.92 -13.55 17.07
N VAL A 196 -10.61 -12.51 16.30
CA VAL A 196 -9.59 -11.51 16.65
C VAL A 196 -10.25 -10.17 16.95
N PRO A 197 -9.82 -9.45 18.02
CA PRO A 197 -10.31 -8.10 18.29
C PRO A 197 -10.11 -7.14 17.13
N TYR A 198 -11.09 -6.25 16.94
CA TYR A 198 -11.09 -5.23 15.90
C TYR A 198 -11.28 -3.83 16.48
N VAL A 199 -10.33 -2.94 16.20
CA VAL A 199 -10.40 -1.52 16.56
C VAL A 199 -10.91 -0.74 15.35
N ARG A 200 -12.16 -0.27 15.44
CA ARG A 200 -12.75 0.62 14.44
C ARG A 200 -12.21 2.04 14.60
N THR A 201 -11.74 2.62 13.50
CA THR A 201 -11.17 3.98 13.44
C THR A 201 -11.82 4.85 12.37
N SER A 202 -12.74 4.29 11.58
CA SER A 202 -13.43 4.97 10.46
C SER A 202 -14.21 6.22 10.86
N GLY A 203 -14.60 6.36 12.13
CA GLY A 203 -15.28 7.53 12.69
C GLY A 203 -14.37 8.64 13.20
N LEU A 204 -13.04 8.46 13.20
CA LEU A 204 -12.11 9.47 13.70
C LEU A 204 -12.05 10.70 12.79
N HIS A 205 -11.77 11.85 13.37
CA HIS A 205 -11.48 13.08 12.64
C HIS A 205 -10.03 13.44 12.92
N LEU A 206 -9.19 13.31 11.89
CA LEU A 206 -7.74 13.41 12.03
C LEU A 206 -7.20 14.53 11.13
N PRO A 207 -6.13 15.23 11.55
CA PRO A 207 -5.44 16.19 10.70
C PRO A 207 -4.50 15.49 9.71
N TYR A 208 -4.72 15.77 8.42
CA TYR A 208 -3.98 15.22 7.29
C TYR A 208 -3.01 16.26 6.69
N LEU A 209 -1.96 15.76 6.02
CA LEU A 209 -1.11 16.55 5.14
C LEU A 209 -1.89 17.02 3.90
N ASP A 210 -1.28 17.89 3.10
CA ASP A 210 -1.88 18.47 1.89
C ASP A 210 -2.25 17.43 0.82
N ASP A 211 -1.68 16.22 0.89
CA ASP A 211 -2.06 15.11 0.02
C ASP A 211 -3.41 14.48 0.38
N HIS A 212 -4.01 14.91 1.49
CA HIS A 212 -5.29 14.42 1.99
C HIS A 212 -5.32 12.89 2.21
N LEU A 213 -4.16 12.28 2.46
CA LEU A 213 -4.00 10.85 2.65
C LEU A 213 -3.17 10.52 3.90
N HIS A 214 -2.04 11.20 4.08
CA HIS A 214 -1.11 10.93 5.16
C HIS A 214 -1.36 11.85 6.35
N LEU A 215 -1.12 11.34 7.56
CA LEU A 215 -1.35 12.08 8.78
C LEU A 215 -0.28 13.16 8.99
N THR A 216 -0.69 14.29 9.56
CA THR A 216 0.27 15.23 10.17
C THR A 216 0.89 14.61 11.44
N PRO A 217 1.95 15.21 12.01
CA PRO A 217 2.44 14.81 13.34
C PRO A 217 1.35 14.77 14.42
N ALA A 218 0.45 15.76 14.44
CA ALA A 218 -0.69 15.79 15.35
C ALA A 218 -1.70 14.65 15.06
N GLY A 219 -1.83 14.26 13.79
CA GLY A 219 -2.71 13.16 13.36
C GLY A 219 -2.18 11.81 13.83
N HIS A 220 -0.87 11.59 13.73
CA HIS A 220 -0.23 10.39 14.28
C HIS A 220 -0.40 10.29 15.80
N GLN A 221 -0.29 11.41 16.53
CA GLN A 221 -0.54 11.44 17.97
C GLN A 221 -1.99 11.08 18.29
N ALA A 222 -2.97 11.75 17.67
CA ALA A 222 -4.39 11.51 17.91
C ALA A 222 -4.82 10.09 17.56
N PHE A 223 -4.38 9.57 16.41
CA PHE A 223 -4.65 8.19 16.00
C PHE A 223 -4.00 7.19 16.96
N GLY A 224 -2.73 7.39 17.31
CA GLY A 224 -2.01 6.48 18.19
C GLY A 224 -2.56 6.46 19.61
N ASP A 225 -2.93 7.61 20.18
CA ASP A 225 -3.54 7.69 21.51
C ASP A 225 -4.90 6.96 21.55
N TYR A 226 -5.72 7.12 20.51
CA TYR A 226 -6.98 6.38 20.39
C TYR A 226 -6.73 4.87 20.32
N VAL A 227 -5.87 4.40 19.42
CA VAL A 227 -5.58 2.98 19.24
C VAL A 227 -4.99 2.36 20.51
N ALA A 228 -4.04 3.05 21.16
CA ALA A 228 -3.44 2.60 22.42
C ALA A 228 -4.51 2.45 23.51
N GLY A 229 -5.41 3.43 23.65
CA GLY A 229 -6.52 3.37 24.60
C GLY A 229 -7.48 2.20 24.33
N GLN A 230 -7.80 1.94 23.06
CA GLN A 230 -8.65 0.80 22.68
C GLN A 230 -7.96 -0.54 22.99
N ILE A 231 -6.68 -0.69 22.68
CA ILE A 231 -5.93 -1.92 22.95
C ILE A 231 -5.81 -2.17 24.46
N ALA A 232 -5.53 -1.15 25.27
CA ALA A 232 -5.47 -1.29 26.71
C ALA A 232 -6.82 -1.80 27.28
N GLY A 233 -7.95 -1.30 26.77
CA GLY A 233 -9.28 -1.75 27.17
C GLY A 233 -9.66 -3.19 26.76
N LEU A 234 -8.90 -3.81 25.84
CA LEU A 234 -9.07 -5.22 25.48
C LEU A 234 -8.29 -6.17 26.40
N THR A 235 -7.39 -5.62 27.23
CA THR A 235 -6.50 -6.40 28.11
C THR A 235 -7.00 -6.53 29.55
N THR A 236 -8.03 -5.76 29.90
CA THR A 236 -8.72 -5.76 31.19
C THR A 236 -9.91 -6.69 31.19
#